data_AF-A0A661L1M4-F1
#
_entry.id   AF-A0A661L1M4-F1
#
_cell.length_a   1.000
_cell.length_b   1.000
_cell.length_c   1.000
_cell.angle_alpha   90.00
_cell.angle_beta   90.00
_cell.angle_gamma   90.00
#
_symmetry.space_group_name_H-M   'P 1'
#
loop_
_entity.id
_entity.type
_entity.pdbx_description
1 polymer ?
#
loop_
_entity_poly.entity_id
_entity_poly.type
_entity_poly.pdbx_seq_one_letter_code
_entity_poly.pdbx_strand_id
1 'polypeptide(L)'
;MSKLVAFAAIQGGYNIVSKAEGKLKEAIDKYGPKQEIGFPNTAYYLPIIYSILGEKIETLGDAEPIMKRCRALLPPHVKKDCHVPYLGPLLDAGMAALFAEEIVEAIRYVEEPDF
;
A
#
# COMPACT_ATOMS: atom_id res chain seq x y z
N MET A 1 0.91 -21.79 12.48
CA MET A 1 0.57 -21.01 11.27
C MET A 1 0.89 -21.87 10.04
N SER A 2 0.15 -21.76 8.93
CA SER A 2 0.37 -22.60 7.73
C SER A 2 1.37 -21.94 6.77
N LYS A 3 2.38 -22.72 6.32
CA LYS A 3 3.36 -22.25 5.33
C LYS A 3 2.74 -21.85 4.00
N LEU A 4 1.77 -22.62 3.52
CA LEU A 4 1.09 -22.36 2.25
C LEU A 4 0.30 -21.06 2.32
N VAL A 5 -0.34 -20.78 3.46
CA VAL A 5 -1.06 -19.51 3.69
C VAL A 5 -0.09 -18.34 3.71
N ALA A 6 1.04 -18.46 4.43
CA ALA A 6 2.04 -17.40 4.46
C ALA A 6 2.64 -17.11 3.08
N PHE A 7 2.93 -18.16 2.30
CA PHE A 7 3.36 -18.03 0.91
C PHE A 7 2.31 -17.27 0.07
N ALA A 8 1.05 -17.71 0.10
CA ALA A 8 0.00 -17.11 -0.72
C ALA A 8 -0.24 -15.63 -0.36
N ALA A 9 -0.26 -15.30 0.93
CA ALA A 9 -0.48 -13.93 1.39
C ALA A 9 0.70 -13.01 1.05
N ILE A 10 1.95 -13.47 1.20
CA ILE A 10 3.13 -12.69 0.77
C ILE A 10 3.08 -12.45 -0.74
N GLN A 11 2.74 -13.46 -1.55
CA GLN A 11 2.55 -13.27 -3.00
C GLN A 11 1.43 -12.27 -3.32
N GLY A 12 0.33 -12.31 -2.57
CA GLY A 12 -0.75 -11.33 -2.65
C GLY A 12 -0.26 -9.91 -2.38
N GLY A 13 0.54 -9.72 -1.31
CA GLY A 13 1.14 -8.43 -0.99
C GLY A 13 2.00 -7.87 -2.12
N TYR A 14 2.86 -8.69 -2.74
CA TYR A 14 3.63 -8.28 -3.92
C TYR A 14 2.74 -7.84 -5.08
N ASN A 15 1.66 -8.58 -5.36
CA ASN A 15 0.73 -8.27 -6.44
C ASN A 15 0.01 -6.93 -6.20
N ILE A 16 -0.54 -6.73 -5.01
CA ILE A 16 -1.24 -5.50 -4.61
C ILE A 16 -0.30 -4.29 -4.71
N VAL A 17 0.88 -4.37 -4.09
CA VAL A 17 1.84 -3.26 -4.11
C VAL A 17 2.27 -2.91 -5.54
N SER A 18 2.52 -3.92 -6.39
CA SER A 18 2.92 -3.67 -7.78
C SER A 18 1.80 -3.01 -8.60
N LYS A 19 0.54 -3.39 -8.37
CA LYS A 19 -0.61 -2.76 -9.01
C LYS A 19 -0.79 -1.32 -8.54
N ALA A 20 -0.66 -1.07 -7.24
CA ALA A 20 -0.74 0.26 -6.65
C ALA A 20 0.40 1.17 -7.16
N GLU A 21 1.63 0.66 -7.33
CA GLU A 21 2.74 1.40 -7.96
C GLU A 21 2.38 1.86 -9.38
N GLY A 22 1.79 0.97 -10.18
CA GLY A 22 1.31 1.30 -11.53
C GLY A 22 0.20 2.35 -11.51
N LYS A 23 -0.80 2.16 -10.63
CA LYS A 23 -1.94 3.06 -10.52
C LYS A 23 -1.55 4.46 -10.05
N LEU A 24 -0.65 4.57 -9.07
CA LEU A 24 -0.12 5.85 -8.60
C LEU A 24 0.63 6.57 -9.71
N LYS A 25 1.46 5.84 -10.47
CA LYS A 25 2.17 6.41 -11.61
C LYS A 25 1.21 6.95 -12.66
N GLU A 26 0.20 6.17 -13.05
CA GLU A 26 -0.83 6.60 -14.00
C GLU A 26 -1.58 7.86 -13.52
N ALA A 27 -1.91 7.92 -12.23
CA ALA A 27 -2.56 9.08 -11.63
C ALA A 27 -1.65 10.32 -11.64
N ILE A 28 -0.38 10.18 -11.29
CA ILE A 28 0.61 11.27 -11.33
C ILE A 28 0.81 11.76 -12.77
N ASP A 29 0.91 10.85 -13.74
CA ASP A 29 1.07 11.20 -15.16
C ASP A 29 -0.16 11.96 -15.69
N LYS A 30 -1.36 11.64 -15.20
CA LYS A 30 -2.63 12.24 -15.64
C LYS A 30 -2.96 13.57 -14.94
N TYR A 31 -2.78 13.66 -13.63
CA TYR A 31 -3.24 14.78 -12.80
C TYR A 31 -2.09 15.65 -12.26
N GLY A 32 -0.86 15.15 -12.33
CA GLY A 32 0.32 15.79 -11.77
C GLY A 32 0.50 15.52 -10.26
N PRO A 33 1.72 15.71 -9.73
CA PRO A 33 2.05 15.35 -8.36
C PRO A 33 1.37 16.23 -7.30
N LYS A 34 0.86 17.41 -7.68
CA LYS A 34 0.20 18.36 -6.77
C LYS A 34 -1.31 18.15 -6.65
N GLN A 35 -1.87 17.17 -7.36
CA GLN A 35 -3.28 16.83 -7.21
C GLN A 35 -3.54 16.39 -5.77
N GLU A 36 -4.51 17.05 -5.13
CA GLU A 36 -4.95 16.69 -3.78
C GLU A 36 -5.66 15.34 -3.79
N ILE A 37 -5.40 14.53 -2.76
CA ILE A 37 -6.04 13.23 -2.51
C ILE A 37 -6.49 13.14 -1.06
N GLY A 38 -7.56 12.39 -0.80
CA GLY A 38 -8.05 12.17 0.55
C GLY A 38 -9.48 11.67 0.57
N PHE A 39 -9.99 11.41 1.77
CA PHE A 39 -11.36 10.98 1.98
C PHE A 39 -12.25 12.13 2.46
N PRO A 40 -13.56 12.13 2.13
CA PRO A 40 -14.47 13.14 2.63
C PRO A 40 -14.71 12.98 4.13
N ASN A 41 -15.04 14.08 4.80
CA ASN A 41 -15.47 14.10 6.21
C ASN A 41 -14.47 13.51 7.22
N THR A 42 -13.16 13.58 6.93
CA THR A 42 -12.11 13.18 7.87
C THR A 42 -11.06 14.27 8.06
N ALA A 43 -10.55 14.37 9.29
CA ALA A 43 -9.38 15.19 9.63
C ALA A 43 -8.10 14.34 9.80
N TYR A 44 -8.15 13.07 9.40
CA TYR A 44 -7.09 12.08 9.61
C TYR A 44 -6.35 11.69 8.32
N TYR A 45 -6.39 12.54 7.29
CA TYR A 45 -5.71 12.30 6.01
C TYR A 45 -6.11 10.93 5.41
N LEU A 46 -5.13 10.08 5.13
CA LEU A 46 -5.30 8.64 4.88
C LEU A 46 -5.18 7.90 6.23
N PRO A 47 -6.29 7.43 6.83
CA PRO A 47 -6.33 7.03 8.23
C PRO A 47 -5.39 5.89 8.62
N ILE A 48 -5.19 4.87 7.77
CA ILE A 48 -4.33 3.73 8.08
C ILE A 48 -2.87 4.19 8.07
N ILE A 49 -2.44 4.87 7.01
CA ILE A 49 -1.09 5.43 6.88
C ILE A 49 -0.79 6.41 8.02
N TYR A 50 -1.71 7.33 8.31
CA TYR A 50 -1.52 8.31 9.38
C TYR A 50 -1.45 7.64 10.76
N SER A 51 -2.29 6.63 11.02
CA SER A 51 -2.32 5.93 12.31
C SER A 51 -1.04 5.12 12.58
N ILE A 52 -0.45 4.51 11.55
CA ILE A 52 0.72 3.63 11.71
C ILE A 52 2.05 4.39 11.57
N LEU A 53 2.11 5.35 10.64
CA LEU A 53 3.37 6.04 10.29
C LEU A 53 3.41 7.49 10.78
N GLY A 54 2.27 8.11 11.11
CA GLY A 54 2.19 9.54 11.42
C GLY A 54 2.41 10.47 10.22
N GLU A 55 2.49 9.89 9.01
CA GLU A 55 2.74 10.62 7.76
C GLU A 55 1.42 11.23 7.25
N LYS A 56 1.47 12.51 6.90
CA LYS A 56 0.32 13.25 6.38
C LYS A 56 0.38 13.24 4.86
N ILE A 57 -0.57 12.55 4.24
CA ILE A 57 -0.66 12.43 2.79
C ILE A 57 -1.78 13.36 2.32
N GLU A 58 -1.41 14.40 1.59
CA GLU A 58 -2.33 15.43 1.10
C GLU A 58 -2.38 15.44 -0.45
N THR A 59 -1.29 15.03 -1.10
CA THR A 59 -1.16 15.03 -2.57
C THR A 59 -0.70 13.68 -3.13
N LEU A 60 -0.89 13.46 -4.43
CA LEU A 60 -0.34 12.29 -5.13
C LEU A 60 1.18 12.16 -4.95
N GLY A 61 1.92 13.26 -4.92
CA GLY A 61 3.37 13.23 -4.70
C GLY A 61 3.77 12.69 -3.32
N ASP A 62 2.95 12.95 -2.29
CA ASP A 62 3.20 12.47 -0.92
C ASP A 62 3.05 10.95 -0.80
N ALA A 63 2.33 10.32 -1.72
CA ALA A 63 2.15 8.86 -1.75
C ALA A 63 3.40 8.10 -2.27
N GLU A 64 4.30 8.74 -3.04
CA GLU A 64 5.48 8.04 -3.59
C GLU A 64 6.45 7.51 -2.51
N PRO A 65 6.82 8.29 -1.46
CA PRO A 65 7.59 7.77 -0.34
C PRO A 65 6.91 6.61 0.39
N ILE A 66 5.57 6.61 0.48
CA ILE A 66 4.83 5.51 1.12
C ILE A 66 4.91 4.25 0.28
N MET A 67 4.75 4.35 -1.05
CA MET A 67 4.93 3.19 -1.94
C MET A 67 6.34 2.61 -1.86
N LYS A 68 7.37 3.45 -1.72
CA LYS A 68 8.76 2.97 -1.46
C LYS A 68 8.87 2.23 -0.13
N ARG A 69 8.18 2.68 0.93
CA ARG A 69 8.11 1.97 2.22
C ARG A 69 7.36 0.64 2.08
N CYS A 70 6.24 0.59 1.35
CA CYS A 70 5.53 -0.67 1.05
C CYS A 70 6.47 -1.69 0.40
N ARG A 71 7.26 -1.25 -0.58
CA ARG A 71 8.25 -2.12 -1.24
C ARG A 71 9.32 -2.64 -0.29
N ALA A 72 9.76 -1.81 0.66
CA ALA A 72 10.75 -2.20 1.67
C ALA A 72 10.19 -3.16 2.74
N LEU A 73 8.88 -3.11 3.00
CA LEU A 73 8.20 -4.02 3.93
C LEU A 73 7.96 -5.41 3.33
N LEU A 74 7.92 -5.54 2.00
CA LEU A 74 7.70 -6.84 1.36
C LEU A 74 8.87 -7.79 1.62
N PRO A 75 8.65 -8.91 2.32
CA PRO A 75 9.73 -9.84 2.67
C PRO A 75 10.13 -10.69 1.47
N PRO A 76 11.32 -11.29 1.48
CA PRO A 76 11.71 -12.28 0.48
C PRO A 76 10.68 -13.41 0.35
N HIS A 77 10.48 -13.91 -0.86
CA HIS A 77 9.55 -15.03 -1.08
C HIS A 77 9.91 -16.26 -0.24
N VAL A 78 8.87 -16.90 0.30
CA VAL A 78 9.01 -18.10 1.14
C VAL A 78 9.62 -19.24 0.35
N LYS A 79 10.78 -19.73 0.77
CA LYS A 79 11.50 -20.86 0.12
C LYS A 79 10.85 -22.22 0.45
N LYS A 80 11.05 -23.21 -0.44
CA LYS A 80 10.58 -24.59 -0.26
C LYS A 80 11.10 -25.24 1.02
N ASP A 81 12.34 -24.97 1.39
CA ASP A 81 12.92 -25.31 2.69
C ASP A 81 13.18 -24.02 3.46
N CYS A 82 12.51 -23.86 4.61
CA CYS A 82 12.54 -22.63 5.39
C CYS A 82 12.47 -22.97 6.88
N HIS A 83 13.52 -22.66 7.62
CA HIS A 83 13.62 -22.90 9.07
C HIS A 83 13.25 -21.68 9.91
N VAL A 84 13.00 -20.53 9.27
CA VAL A 84 12.66 -19.28 9.96
C VAL A 84 11.15 -19.12 10.14
N PRO A 85 10.69 -18.50 11.25
CA PRO A 85 9.28 -18.16 11.42
C PRO A 85 8.81 -17.17 10.35
N TYR A 86 7.61 -17.38 9.81
CA TYR A 86 7.02 -16.57 8.74
C TYR A 86 5.91 -15.62 9.21
N LEU A 87 5.58 -15.60 10.52
CA LEU A 87 4.53 -14.72 11.06
C LEU A 87 4.89 -13.23 10.90
N GLY A 88 6.09 -12.80 11.30
CA GLY A 88 6.54 -11.40 11.14
C GLY A 88 6.51 -10.96 9.67
N PRO A 89 7.23 -11.65 8.77
CA PRO A 89 7.20 -11.37 7.33
C PRO A 89 5.79 -11.33 6.72
N LEU A 90 4.91 -12.25 7.14
CA LEU A 90 3.52 -12.26 6.71
C LEU A 90 2.77 -10.99 7.14
N LEU A 91 2.95 -10.55 8.39
CA LEU A 91 2.33 -9.33 8.88
C LEU A 91 2.86 -8.09 8.16
N ASP A 92 4.17 -8.03 7.89
CA ASP A 92 4.78 -6.92 7.13
C ASP A 92 4.20 -6.83 5.70
N ALA A 93 4.04 -7.98 5.03
CA ALA A 93 3.41 -8.03 3.71
C ALA A 93 1.94 -7.60 3.74
N GLY A 94 1.21 -7.96 4.80
CA GLY A 94 -0.17 -7.50 5.01
C GLY A 94 -0.26 -5.99 5.23
N MET A 95 0.67 -5.42 6.01
CA MET A 95 0.73 -3.98 6.25
C MET A 95 1.04 -3.20 4.96
N ALA A 96 2.00 -3.69 4.16
CA ALA A 96 2.30 -3.11 2.86
C ALA A 96 1.09 -3.10 1.93
N ALA A 97 0.28 -4.18 1.95
CA ALA A 97 -0.95 -4.25 1.17
C ALA A 97 -1.99 -3.23 1.64
N LEU A 98 -2.18 -3.06 2.95
CA LEU A 98 -3.14 -2.08 3.50
C LEU A 98 -2.79 -0.64 3.09
N PHE A 99 -1.51 -0.27 3.20
CA PHE A 99 -1.05 1.05 2.75
C PHE A 99 -1.23 1.26 1.26
N ALA A 100 -0.92 0.25 0.44
CA ALA A 100 -1.05 0.32 -1.00
C ALA A 100 -2.52 0.45 -1.44
N GLU A 101 -3.43 -0.32 -0.86
CA GLU A 101 -4.87 -0.25 -1.16
C GLU A 101 -5.47 1.08 -0.69
N GLU A 102 -5.06 1.63 0.45
CA GLU A 102 -5.56 2.93 0.90
C GLU A 102 -5.17 4.06 -0.08
N ILE A 103 -3.96 4.02 -0.64
CA ILE A 103 -3.53 4.95 -1.69
C ILE A 103 -4.36 4.77 -2.97
N VAL A 104 -4.60 3.52 -3.39
CA VAL A 104 -5.43 3.24 -4.57
C VAL A 104 -6.86 3.75 -4.38
N GLU A 105 -7.43 3.57 -3.19
CA GLU A 105 -8.77 4.07 -2.90
C GLU A 105 -8.78 5.60 -2.87
N ALA A 106 -7.77 6.26 -2.30
CA ALA A 106 -7.66 7.72 -2.34
C ALA A 106 -7.53 8.27 -3.76
N ILE A 107 -6.81 7.57 -4.66
CA ILE A 107 -6.77 7.89 -6.09
C ILE A 107 -8.16 7.72 -6.70
N ARG A 108 -8.88 6.67 -6.33
CA ARG A 108 -10.22 6.41 -6.84
C ARG A 108 -11.21 7.51 -6.46
N TYR A 109 -11.13 8.09 -5.27
CA TYR A 109 -11.94 9.28 -4.91
C TYR A 109 -11.68 10.50 -5.82
N VAL A 110 -10.51 10.59 -6.45
CA VAL A 110 -10.21 11.63 -7.46
C VAL A 110 -10.77 11.26 -8.83
N GLU A 111 -10.70 9.98 -9.21
CA GLU A 111 -11.14 9.52 -10.54
C GLU A 111 -12.66 9.30 -10.64
N GLU A 112 -13.27 8.83 -9.56
CA GLU A 112 -14.67 8.42 -9.42
C GLU A 112 -15.27 9.01 -8.12
N PRO A 113 -15.48 10.34 -8.05
CA PRO A 113 -15.91 11.01 -6.81
C PRO A 113 -17.32 10.62 -6.34
N ASP A 114 -18.15 10.03 -7.22
CA ASP A 114 -19.55 9.66 -6.94
C ASP A 114 -19.75 8.15 -6.69
N PHE A 115 -18.67 7.38 -6.51
CA PHE A 115 -18.75 5.94 -6.25
C PHE A 115 -19.36 5.58 -4.88
#